data_AF-A0A0D6B369-F1
#
_entry.id   AF-A0A0D6B369-F1
#
_cell.length_a   1.000
_cell.length_b   1.000
_cell.length_c   1.000
_cell.angle_alpha   90.00
_cell.angle_beta   90.00
_cell.angle_gamma   90.00
#
_symmetry.space_group_name_H-M   'P 1'
#
loop_
_entity.id
_entity.type
_entity.pdbx_description
1 polymer ?
#
loop_
_entity_poly.entity_id
_entity_poly.type
_entity_poly.pdbx_seq_one_letter_code
_entity_poly.pdbx_strand_id
1 'polypeptide(L)'
;MMAGLLAVSAGAAEARDLRLDCVARQVCVSNIEPGRASCQQTELRYRLEVGRKTGAKVVMTPEGDDAGMFYEFRRLPGRAGIRLQASGGALEAGQGAGALTVFETLDFVLTRHNALRLDPEDGALQAIAVSVHGSCAESE
;
A
#
# COMPACT_ATOMS: atom_id res chain seq x y z
N MET A 1 51.30 16.12 -26.68
CA MET A 1 50.03 16.85 -26.81
C MET A 1 48.99 16.18 -25.92
N MET A 2 48.41 16.96 -25.02
CA MET A 2 47.41 16.58 -24.03
C MET A 2 46.04 16.33 -24.66
N ALA A 3 45.32 15.32 -24.18
CA ALA A 3 43.85 15.26 -24.05
C ALA A 3 43.55 13.91 -23.35
N GLY A 4 43.14 13.80 -22.09
CA GLY A 4 42.24 14.67 -21.35
C GLY A 4 40.79 14.14 -21.41
N LEU A 5 40.56 12.85 -21.11
CA LEU A 5 39.19 12.34 -20.89
C LEU A 5 38.81 12.53 -19.41
N LEU A 6 38.12 13.63 -19.14
CA LEU A 6 37.37 13.81 -17.90
C LEU A 6 36.10 12.94 -17.99
N ALA A 7 36.15 11.77 -17.36
CA ALA A 7 34.95 10.99 -17.07
C ALA A 7 34.17 11.72 -15.96
N VAL A 8 33.16 12.50 -16.36
CA VAL A 8 32.17 13.04 -15.43
C VAL A 8 31.27 11.88 -15.01
N SER A 9 31.64 11.20 -13.93
CA SER A 9 30.72 10.34 -13.18
C SER A 9 29.71 11.25 -12.50
N ALA A 10 28.67 11.64 -13.24
CA ALA A 10 27.47 12.21 -12.68
C ALA A 10 26.87 11.16 -11.75
N GLY A 11 27.13 11.32 -10.45
CA GLY A 11 26.51 10.53 -9.41
C GLY A 11 25.02 10.50 -9.66
N ALA A 12 24.47 9.30 -9.80
CA ALA A 12 23.05 9.09 -9.61
C ALA A 12 22.77 9.55 -8.17
N ALA A 13 22.35 10.81 -8.03
CA ALA A 13 21.71 11.27 -6.82
C ALA A 13 20.52 10.33 -6.63
N GLU A 14 20.67 9.34 -5.74
CA GLU A 14 19.59 8.47 -5.33
C GLU A 14 18.51 9.38 -4.77
N ALA A 15 17.52 9.60 -5.62
CA ALA A 15 16.40 10.45 -5.35
C ALA A 15 15.60 9.77 -4.23
N ARG A 16 15.85 10.19 -2.98
CA ARG A 16 15.33 9.60 -1.74
C ARG A 16 13.88 9.13 -1.86
N ASP A 17 13.59 7.89 -1.50
CA ASP A 17 12.23 7.35 -1.47
C ASP A 17 11.30 8.25 -0.63
N LEU A 18 10.04 8.36 -1.05
CA LEU A 18 9.03 9.06 -0.26
C LEU A 18 8.65 8.13 0.90
N ARG A 19 8.67 8.66 2.11
CA ARG A 19 8.25 7.96 3.32
C ARG A 19 7.07 8.68 3.94
N LEU A 20 6.02 7.93 4.24
CA LEU A 20 4.82 8.45 4.90
C LEU A 20 4.52 7.64 6.15
N ASP A 21 4.14 8.33 7.22
CA ASP A 21 3.58 7.73 8.43
C ASP A 21 2.07 7.83 8.37
N CYS A 22 1.39 6.70 8.28
CA CYS A 22 -0.05 6.61 8.06
C CYS A 22 -0.77 6.04 9.27
N VAL A 23 -1.93 6.61 9.61
CA VAL A 23 -2.80 6.14 10.68
C VAL A 23 -4.16 5.79 10.07
N ALA A 24 -4.49 4.50 10.09
CA ALA A 24 -5.84 4.04 9.78
C ALA A 24 -6.79 4.44 10.91
N ARG A 25 -7.94 4.98 10.53
CA ARG A 25 -9.01 5.38 11.43
C ARG A 25 -10.23 4.47 11.33
N GLN A 26 -10.40 3.81 10.20
CA GLN A 26 -11.54 2.94 9.95
C GLN A 26 -11.15 1.76 9.08
N VAL A 27 -11.67 0.58 9.41
CA VAL A 27 -11.58 -0.62 8.59
C VAL A 27 -12.99 -1.09 8.27
N CYS A 28 -13.24 -1.36 7.00
CA CYS A 28 -14.50 -1.89 6.51
C CYS A 28 -14.25 -3.24 5.86
N VAL A 29 -15.03 -4.26 6.22
CA VAL A 29 -15.06 -5.53 5.51
C VAL A 29 -16.36 -5.63 4.75
N SER A 30 -16.26 -5.89 3.46
CA SER A 30 -17.40 -6.02 2.57
C SER A 30 -17.51 -7.44 2.04
N ASN A 31 -18.75 -7.81 1.73
CA ASN A 31 -19.11 -9.09 1.14
C ASN A 31 -18.79 -10.30 2.04
N ILE A 32 -18.75 -10.13 3.37
CA ILE A 32 -18.92 -11.26 4.31
C ILE A 32 -20.37 -11.76 4.22
N GLU A 33 -21.32 -10.83 4.33
CA GLU A 33 -22.68 -11.03 3.87
C GLU A 33 -22.80 -10.41 2.46
N PRO A 34 -23.33 -11.13 1.45
CA PRO A 34 -23.41 -10.63 0.09
C PRO A 34 -24.03 -9.24 -0.01
N GLY A 35 -23.31 -8.29 -0.61
CA GLY A 35 -23.77 -6.92 -0.81
C GLY A 35 -23.78 -6.03 0.44
N ARG A 36 -23.25 -6.48 1.57
CA ARG A 36 -23.14 -5.68 2.81
C ARG A 36 -21.69 -5.36 3.15
N ALA A 37 -21.51 -4.23 3.83
CA ALA A 37 -20.25 -3.82 4.42
C ALA A 37 -20.43 -3.52 5.91
N SER A 38 -19.49 -3.98 6.72
CA SER A 38 -19.43 -3.73 8.15
C SER A 38 -18.13 -2.97 8.44
N CYS A 39 -18.22 -1.85 9.16
CA CYS A 39 -17.07 -1.01 9.44
C CYS A 39 -16.84 -0.83 10.95
N GLN A 40 -15.58 -0.75 11.33
CA GLN A 40 -15.15 -0.51 12.70
C GLN A 40 -14.13 0.63 12.72
N GLN A 41 -14.22 1.48 13.74
CA GLN A 41 -13.16 2.45 14.02
C GLN A 41 -11.91 1.73 14.54
N THR A 42 -10.74 2.23 14.18
CA THR A 42 -9.46 1.65 14.57
C THR A 42 -8.39 2.72 14.71
N GLU A 43 -7.24 2.37 15.27
CA GLU A 43 -6.04 3.20 15.24
C GLU A 43 -4.84 2.28 14.96
N LEU A 44 -4.65 1.93 13.68
CA LEU A 44 -3.51 1.14 13.23
C LEU A 44 -2.51 2.03 12.51
N ARG A 45 -1.26 1.95 12.94
CA ARG A 45 -0.16 2.73 12.35
C ARG A 45 0.52 1.91 11.27
N TYR A 46 0.87 2.59 10.19
CA TYR A 46 1.58 2.02 9.07
C TYR A 46 2.72 2.95 8.65
N ARG A 47 3.86 2.37 8.35
CA ARG A 47 4.91 3.05 7.59
C ARG A 47 4.78 2.71 6.12
N LEU A 48 4.86 3.74 5.29
CA LEU A 48 4.77 3.60 3.85
C LEU A 48 6.07 4.05 3.19
N GLU A 49 6.75 3.13 2.51
CA GLU A 49 7.94 3.38 1.73
C GLU A 49 7.61 3.34 0.24
N VAL A 50 7.89 4.43 -0.47
CA VAL A 50 7.39 4.66 -1.83
C VAL A 50 8.54 4.98 -2.77
N GLY A 51 8.83 4.07 -3.69
CA GLY A 51 9.75 4.34 -4.78
C GLY A 51 9.23 5.46 -5.70
N ARG A 52 10.14 6.32 -6.17
CA ARG A 52 9.75 7.55 -6.90
C ARG A 52 9.13 7.33 -8.29
N LYS A 53 9.61 6.34 -9.03
CA LYS A 53 9.23 6.16 -10.43
C LYS A 53 7.99 5.28 -10.57
N THR A 54 7.24 5.45 -11.65
CA THR A 54 6.21 4.49 -12.05
C THR A 54 6.82 3.09 -12.15
N GLY A 55 6.10 2.08 -11.67
CA GLY A 55 6.56 0.70 -11.55
C GLY A 55 7.46 0.42 -10.35
N ALA A 56 7.89 1.45 -9.60
CA ALA A 56 8.68 1.24 -8.40
C ALA A 56 7.87 0.55 -7.30
N LYS A 57 8.58 -0.12 -6.40
CA LYS A 57 8.00 -0.82 -5.27
C LYS A 57 7.40 0.19 -4.28
N VAL A 58 6.27 -0.19 -3.70
CA VAL A 58 5.59 0.52 -2.62
C VAL A 58 5.35 -0.48 -1.52
N VAL A 59 5.81 -0.20 -0.31
CA VAL A 59 5.69 -1.12 0.84
C VAL A 59 4.93 -0.43 1.94
N MET A 60 3.84 -1.05 2.39
CA MET A 60 3.09 -0.60 3.56
C MET A 60 3.25 -1.63 4.67
N THR A 61 3.84 -1.20 5.79
CA THR A 61 4.21 -2.06 6.91
C THR A 61 3.43 -1.60 8.15
N PRO A 62 2.57 -2.43 8.76
CA PRO A 62 1.95 -2.14 10.03
C PRO A 62 3.02 -2.04 11.14
N GLU A 63 2.78 -1.17 12.10
CA GLU A 63 3.58 -1.08 13.32
C GLU A 63 2.95 -1.93 14.45
N GLY A 64 3.74 -2.30 15.45
CA GLY A 64 3.28 -3.05 16.62
C GLY A 64 3.36 -4.56 16.46
N ASP A 65 2.40 -5.29 17.04
CA ASP A 65 2.43 -6.76 17.14
C ASP A 65 2.30 -7.46 15.77
N ASP A 66 1.85 -6.74 14.74
CA ASP A 66 1.76 -7.20 13.36
C ASP A 66 3.01 -6.89 12.51
N ALA A 67 4.10 -6.39 13.10
CA ALA A 67 5.29 -5.87 12.40
C ALA A 67 6.06 -6.88 11.52
N GLY A 68 5.59 -8.13 11.41
CA GLY A 68 6.10 -9.14 10.48
C GLY A 68 5.39 -9.20 9.12
N MET A 69 4.25 -8.53 8.97
CA MET A 69 3.48 -8.52 7.72
C MET A 69 3.78 -7.27 6.92
N PHE A 70 3.95 -7.37 5.60
CA PHE A 70 4.05 -6.18 4.74
C PHE A 70 3.16 -6.34 3.52
N TYR A 71 2.68 -5.21 3.00
CA TYR A 71 1.94 -5.17 1.75
C TYR A 71 2.81 -4.55 0.67
N GLU A 72 3.10 -5.33 -0.38
CA GLU A 72 3.86 -4.86 -1.53
C GLU A 72 2.93 -4.51 -2.70
N PHE A 73 3.13 -3.32 -3.23
CA PHE A 73 2.48 -2.82 -4.42
C PHE A 73 3.50 -2.28 -5.42
N ARG A 74 3.01 -1.99 -6.62
CA ARG A 74 3.74 -1.28 -7.67
C ARG A 74 3.08 0.07 -7.91
N ARG A 75 3.89 1.13 -7.91
CA ARG A 75 3.45 2.50 -8.17
C ARG A 75 2.91 2.60 -9.59
N LEU A 76 1.71 3.15 -9.72
CA LEU A 76 1.06 3.41 -11.00
C LEU A 76 1.48 4.80 -11.55
N PRO A 77 1.19 5.10 -12.83
CA PRO A 77 1.37 6.44 -13.37
C PRO A 77 0.64 7.50 -12.52
N GLY A 78 1.23 8.70 -12.43
CA GLY A 78 0.64 9.80 -11.67
C GLY A 78 -0.69 10.27 -12.28
N ARG A 79 -1.58 10.79 -11.42
CA ARG A 79 -2.89 11.31 -11.79
C ARG A 79 -3.20 12.55 -10.94
N ALA A 80 -3.85 13.55 -11.53
CA ALA A 80 -4.23 14.78 -10.82
C ALA A 80 -5.10 14.47 -9.59
N GLY A 81 -4.83 15.13 -8.46
CA GLY A 81 -5.54 14.90 -7.19
C GLY A 81 -5.03 13.68 -6.41
N ILE A 82 -4.05 12.94 -6.94
CA ILE A 82 -3.52 11.72 -6.33
C ILE A 82 -2.01 11.86 -6.09
N ARG A 83 -1.61 11.83 -4.83
CA ARG A 83 -0.21 11.86 -4.39
C ARG A 83 0.51 10.55 -4.72
N LEU A 84 -0.17 9.42 -4.47
CA LEU A 84 0.30 8.07 -4.77
C LEU A 84 -0.86 7.20 -5.19
N GLN A 85 -0.68 6.46 -6.29
CA GLN A 85 -1.52 5.33 -6.64
C GLN A 85 -0.64 4.11 -6.81
N ALA A 86 -1.03 2.98 -6.25
CA ALA A 86 -0.31 1.72 -6.38
C ALA A 86 -1.28 0.54 -6.39
N SER A 87 -0.88 -0.55 -7.05
CA SER A 87 -1.63 -1.80 -7.06
C SER A 87 -0.68 -2.98 -6.96
N GLY A 88 -1.14 -4.09 -6.41
CA GLY A 88 -0.30 -5.25 -6.13
C GLY A 88 -0.98 -6.21 -5.16
N GLY A 89 -0.19 -6.94 -4.38
CA GLY A 89 -0.69 -8.06 -3.59
C GLY A 89 -0.61 -9.41 -4.34
N ALA A 90 -0.83 -10.48 -3.57
CA ALA A 90 -0.66 -11.90 -3.92
C ALA A 90 0.80 -12.35 -4.16
N LEU A 91 1.76 -11.81 -3.40
CA LEU A 91 3.13 -12.34 -3.40
C LEU A 91 3.22 -13.66 -2.61
N GLU A 92 2.39 -13.79 -1.59
CA GLU A 92 2.31 -14.98 -0.74
C GLU A 92 0.87 -15.54 -0.71
N ALA A 93 0.77 -16.82 -0.36
CA ALA A 93 -0.52 -17.48 -0.18
C ALA A 93 -1.32 -16.76 0.92
N GLY A 94 -2.57 -16.39 0.61
CA GLY A 94 -3.47 -15.69 1.55
C GLY A 94 -3.32 -14.16 1.62
N GLN A 95 -2.37 -13.57 0.88
CA GLN A 95 -2.13 -12.12 0.93
C GLN A 95 -3.14 -11.29 0.11
N GLY A 96 -3.84 -11.91 -0.85
CA GLY A 96 -4.87 -11.24 -1.65
C GLY A 96 -4.35 -10.13 -2.58
N ALA A 97 -5.15 -9.72 -3.57
CA ALA A 97 -4.80 -8.62 -4.48
C ALA A 97 -5.38 -7.29 -3.95
N GLY A 98 -4.77 -6.15 -4.25
CA GLY A 98 -5.17 -4.89 -3.66
C GLY A 98 -4.66 -3.64 -4.38
N ALA A 99 -5.13 -2.50 -3.86
CA ALA A 99 -4.76 -1.17 -4.32
C ALA A 99 -4.59 -0.22 -3.13
N LEU A 100 -3.63 0.70 -3.26
CA LEU A 100 -3.39 1.78 -2.32
C LEU A 100 -3.50 3.11 -3.08
N THR A 101 -4.27 4.03 -2.53
CA THR A 101 -4.32 5.41 -2.99
C THR A 101 -4.05 6.34 -1.82
N VAL A 102 -3.14 7.28 -1.99
CA VAL A 102 -2.94 8.43 -1.12
C VAL A 102 -3.29 9.68 -1.94
N PHE A 103 -4.25 10.46 -1.47
CA PHE A 103 -4.69 11.69 -2.12
C PHE A 103 -3.72 12.84 -1.81
N GLU A 104 -3.84 13.95 -2.55
CA GLU A 104 -3.05 15.16 -2.26
C GLU A 104 -3.35 15.76 -0.88
N THR A 105 -4.53 15.49 -0.31
CA THR A 105 -4.91 15.82 1.07
C THR A 105 -4.23 14.92 2.12
N LEU A 106 -3.44 13.93 1.67
CA LEU A 106 -2.83 12.87 2.47
C LEU A 106 -3.82 11.89 3.12
N ASP A 107 -5.11 11.98 2.81
CA ASP A 107 -6.03 10.88 3.08
C ASP A 107 -5.60 9.66 2.27
N PHE A 108 -5.72 8.46 2.85
CA PHE A 108 -5.43 7.22 2.13
C PHE A 108 -6.58 6.23 2.20
N VAL A 109 -6.65 5.40 1.16
CA VAL A 109 -7.48 4.21 1.10
C VAL A 109 -6.63 3.05 0.63
N LEU A 110 -6.57 2.01 1.45
CA LEU A 110 -6.00 0.71 1.10
C LEU A 110 -7.15 -0.28 0.96
N THR A 111 -7.28 -0.95 -0.18
CA THR A 111 -8.22 -2.06 -0.35
C THR A 111 -7.47 -3.35 -0.63
N ARG A 112 -7.81 -4.41 0.09
CA ARG A 112 -7.35 -5.78 -0.12
C ARG A 112 -8.52 -6.70 -0.41
N HIS A 113 -8.37 -7.52 -1.43
CA HIS A 113 -9.34 -8.54 -1.84
C HIS A 113 -8.79 -9.90 -1.42
N ASN A 114 -9.56 -10.62 -0.61
CA ASN A 114 -9.19 -11.94 -0.13
C ASN A 114 -10.28 -12.96 -0.49
N ALA A 115 -9.93 -14.23 -0.44
CA ALA A 115 -10.90 -15.33 -0.46
C ALA A 115 -10.87 -16.01 0.91
N LEU A 116 -12.02 -16.09 1.58
CA LEU A 116 -12.15 -16.73 2.88
C LEU A 116 -13.18 -17.85 2.81
N ARG A 117 -12.96 -18.91 3.59
CA ARG A 117 -14.01 -19.86 3.97
C ARG A 117 -14.51 -19.46 5.34
N LEU A 118 -15.80 -19.15 5.46
CA LEU A 118 -16.42 -18.81 6.75
C LEU A 118 -16.66 -20.06 7.60
N ASP A 119 -16.97 -21.17 6.94
CA ASP A 119 -17.01 -22.50 7.53
C ASP A 119 -15.76 -23.30 7.08
N PRO A 120 -14.84 -23.65 8.00
CA PRO A 120 -13.60 -24.33 7.66
C PRO A 120 -13.78 -25.74 7.09
N GLU A 121 -14.84 -26.45 7.47
CA GLU A 121 -15.02 -27.86 7.10
C GLU A 121 -15.76 -27.97 5.76
N ASP A 122 -16.88 -27.25 5.59
CA ASP A 122 -17.76 -27.40 4.42
C ASP A 122 -18.10 -26.09 3.70
N GLY A 123 -17.48 -24.97 4.08
CA GLY A 123 -17.76 -23.65 3.52
C GLY A 123 -17.23 -23.43 2.10
N ALA A 124 -18.06 -22.81 1.26
CA ALA A 124 -17.60 -22.28 -0.02
C ALA A 124 -16.59 -21.13 0.17
N LEU A 125 -15.60 -21.03 -0.73
CA LEU A 125 -14.73 -19.87 -0.80
C LEU A 125 -15.54 -18.64 -1.21
N GLN A 126 -15.47 -17.60 -0.40
CA GLN A 126 -16.15 -16.33 -0.63
C GLN A 126 -15.12 -15.21 -0.82
N ALA A 127 -15.30 -14.44 -1.88
CA ALA A 127 -14.51 -13.23 -2.11
C ALA A 127 -14.98 -12.14 -1.16
N ILE A 128 -14.05 -11.55 -0.42
CA ILE A 128 -14.28 -10.40 0.45
C ILE A 128 -13.35 -9.25 0.06
N ALA A 129 -13.71 -8.03 0.43
CA ALA A 129 -12.79 -6.90 0.36
C ALA A 129 -12.70 -6.19 1.71
N VAL A 130 -11.47 -5.99 2.17
CA VAL A 130 -11.12 -5.20 3.36
C VAL A 130 -10.61 -3.86 2.88
N SER A 131 -11.30 -2.78 3.24
CA SER A 131 -10.88 -1.40 2.95
C SER A 131 -10.47 -0.71 4.25
N VAL A 132 -9.31 -0.07 4.23
CA VAL A 132 -8.73 0.66 5.34
C VAL A 132 -8.65 2.13 4.93
N HIS A 133 -9.22 2.99 5.75
CA HIS A 133 -9.29 4.43 5.54
C HIS A 133 -8.53 5.14 6.63
N GLY A 134 -7.79 6.18 6.27
CA GLY A 134 -7.01 6.95 7.23
C GLY A 134 -6.33 8.15 6.61
N SER A 135 -5.31 8.64 7.30
CA SER A 135 -4.51 9.78 6.84
C SER A 135 -3.03 9.51 7.06
N CYS A 136 -2.20 10.09 6.20
CA CYS A 136 -0.75 10.05 6.30
C CYS A 136 -0.16 11.42 6.65
N ALA A 137 1.07 11.41 7.12
CA ALA A 137 1.96 12.56 7.21
C ALA A 137 3.27 12.23 6.49
N GLU A 138 3.93 13.23 5.90
CA GLU A 138 5.29 13.03 5.39
C GLU A 138 6.24 12.84 6.58
N SER A 139 7.08 11.81 6.51
CA SER A 139 8.11 11.56 7.52
C SER A 139 9.46 12.14 7.03
N GLU A 140 10.27 12.67 7.94
CA GLU A 140 11.60 13.23 7.64
C GLU A 140 12.65 12.17 7.21
#